data_AF-A0AAW6FTQ3-F1
#
_entry.id   AF-A0AAW6FTQ3-F1
#
_cell.length_a   1.000
_cell.length_b   1.000
_cell.length_c   1.000
_cell.angle_alpha   90.00
_cell.angle_beta   90.00
_cell.angle_gamma   90.00
#
_symmetry.space_group_name_H-M   'P 1'
#
loop_
_entity.id
_entity.type
_entity.pdbx_description
1 polymer ?
#
loop_
_entity_poly.entity_id
_entity_poly.type
_entity_poly.pdbx_seq_one_letter_code
_entity_poly.pdbx_strand_id
1 'polypeptide(L)'
;MNKKLVLTGKAVLSTVMASTMACSMLSTNILAQEPEVVPEEETTVEKTPVEEETTATEEATGGNEETTPSNAITTNEIVDTPTTYSFPSGYDDSWTEQQLRDEIQRLLDEAASLYEENKYRPMTENDYITKKATAEAALADTTLPKDKLAWQAYYMSNCIKAMNRAQNVLSESAKQIVIINKEFDKLNKSEYQLGAWEALSSALSSARSRINGDASKDYSTELANIESLYEEMLKTKVDENLVILRDYVAECDEMVAKQKTDEAVIYDANGWRTFINALNEAKAEIEKGNTTIDEAVFNKLYYNLVIIRNGLVPLDPSIEGNEIAVTDLWTDLGNRKNIKGGQIFVTGEKINGDGTTTLYIDWVNNGINPLTGEYVGKFENKDFNSEGLEDGVFITTLINEFEGFNKFHSYAYYNNWVDEHGDPINEEAVLNGFSGYQITVPTGSQVIVGLGNKAGQYFGTFAAGVYQTKTPDTTAPEVKVSYSTVDKTEGPVTVTITADEPIQDIPGWTRVSENVLKKDYTANTNESIDVLDLAGNVTTVSVTVSNIVKPSDPSGTGGDKNQGTDTKKEDSKKTDGTNTGVFVGTGLFAGSATAAAAGASLLAFLKKRKK
;
A
#
# COMPACT_ATOMS: atom_id res chain seq x y z
N MET A 1 48.33 -15.90 52.26
CA MET A 1 49.28 -14.92 51.69
C MET A 1 49.26 -15.05 50.16
N ASN A 2 48.91 -13.95 49.46
CA ASN A 2 49.28 -13.52 48.09
C ASN A 2 49.14 -14.49 46.89
N LYS A 3 48.64 -14.12 45.70
CA LYS A 3 48.11 -12.87 45.11
C LYS A 3 47.54 -13.21 43.70
N LYS A 4 46.39 -12.59 43.35
CA LYS A 4 45.92 -12.05 42.05
C LYS A 4 46.20 -12.78 40.72
N LEU A 5 45.12 -12.99 39.94
CA LEU A 5 44.95 -12.34 38.62
C LEU A 5 43.46 -12.05 38.34
N VAL A 6 43.19 -10.92 37.70
CA VAL A 6 41.89 -10.34 37.37
C VAL A 6 41.45 -10.83 35.99
N LEU A 7 40.16 -11.11 35.79
CA LEU A 7 39.57 -11.27 34.45
C LEU A 7 38.25 -10.50 34.38
N THR A 8 38.23 -9.48 33.52
CA THR A 8 37.07 -8.70 33.10
C THR A 8 36.75 -9.06 31.65
N GLY A 9 35.48 -9.31 31.33
CA GLY A 9 35.02 -9.42 29.94
C GLY A 9 33.62 -10.02 29.83
N LYS A 10 32.63 -9.16 29.56
CA LYS A 10 31.21 -9.47 29.37
C LYS A 10 31.02 -10.37 28.13
N ALA A 11 30.23 -11.43 28.28
CA ALA A 11 29.61 -12.16 27.17
C ALA A 11 28.09 -11.85 27.17
N VAL A 12 27.58 -11.37 26.04
CA VAL A 12 26.14 -11.22 25.79
C VAL A 12 25.63 -12.57 25.27
N LEU A 13 24.62 -13.09 25.96
CA LEU A 13 24.02 -14.40 25.78
C LEU A 13 22.86 -14.26 24.78
N SER A 14 23.02 -14.74 23.55
CA SER A 14 21.89 -14.97 22.64
C SER A 14 21.20 -16.27 23.05
N THR A 15 19.96 -16.18 23.51
CA THR A 15 19.17 -17.35 23.93
C THR A 15 18.21 -17.71 22.82
N VAL A 16 18.48 -18.83 22.16
CA VAL A 16 17.57 -19.59 21.31
C VAL A 16 16.39 -20.07 22.15
N MET A 17 15.17 -19.80 21.72
CA MET A 17 13.98 -20.56 22.15
C MET A 17 13.25 -21.08 20.93
N ALA A 18 13.40 -22.39 20.75
CA ALA A 18 12.56 -23.22 19.90
C ALA A 18 11.27 -23.62 20.64
N SER A 19 10.25 -23.92 19.83
CA SER A 19 9.02 -24.67 20.14
C SER A 19 7.83 -23.91 20.73
N THR A 20 6.73 -23.84 19.96
CA THR A 20 5.48 -24.60 20.25
C THR A 20 4.50 -24.63 19.06
N MET A 21 4.20 -25.85 18.63
CA MET A 21 2.92 -26.44 18.16
C MET A 21 2.08 -25.74 17.09
N ALA A 22 2.17 -26.26 15.86
CA ALA A 22 1.12 -26.18 14.85
C ALA A 22 0.00 -27.19 15.18
N CYS A 23 -1.20 -26.70 15.49
CA CYS A 23 -2.41 -27.51 15.44
C CYS A 23 -2.98 -27.46 14.02
N SER A 24 -2.72 -28.50 13.24
CA SER A 24 -3.41 -28.74 11.97
C SER A 24 -4.81 -29.31 12.24
N MET A 25 -5.84 -28.66 11.70
CA MET A 25 -7.13 -29.33 11.46
C MET A 25 -7.17 -29.75 10.00
N LEU A 26 -6.66 -30.96 9.73
CA LEU A 26 -6.88 -31.68 8.48
C LEU A 26 -8.12 -32.56 8.66
N SER A 27 -9.22 -32.18 8.02
CA SER A 27 -10.38 -33.05 7.86
C SER A 27 -10.06 -34.08 6.78
N THR A 28 -9.82 -35.31 7.20
CA THR A 28 -9.76 -36.50 6.36
C THR A 28 -11.09 -36.73 5.64
N ASN A 29 -11.06 -36.83 4.31
CA ASN A 29 -12.00 -37.67 3.57
C ASN A 29 -11.18 -38.65 2.73
N ILE A 30 -11.28 -39.93 3.11
CA ILE A 30 -10.77 -41.09 2.39
C ILE A 30 -11.87 -41.51 1.41
N LEU A 31 -11.56 -41.61 0.13
CA LEU A 31 -11.98 -42.76 -0.68
C LEU A 31 -11.06 -42.95 -1.89
N ALA A 32 -10.54 -44.16 -1.96
CA ALA A 32 -9.57 -44.68 -2.91
C ALA A 32 -10.20 -44.95 -4.29
N GLN A 33 -9.39 -44.85 -5.35
CA GLN A 33 -9.21 -45.92 -6.33
C GLN A 33 -7.97 -45.67 -7.20
N GLU A 34 -7.23 -46.75 -7.42
CA GLU A 34 -6.01 -46.91 -8.22
C GLU A 34 -6.27 -46.86 -9.73
N PRO A 35 -5.21 -46.75 -10.57
CA PRO A 35 -5.28 -46.38 -11.99
C PRO A 35 -5.44 -47.60 -12.90
N GLU A 36 -5.68 -47.38 -14.20
CA GLU A 36 -4.85 -47.83 -15.34
C GLU A 36 -5.61 -47.73 -16.69
N VAL A 37 -4.84 -47.55 -17.78
CA VAL A 37 -5.11 -47.87 -19.20
C VAL A 37 -5.68 -46.78 -20.14
N VAL A 38 -4.76 -46.18 -20.91
CA VAL A 38 -4.87 -45.70 -22.32
C VAL A 38 -4.70 -46.97 -23.20
N PRO A 39 -5.30 -47.18 -24.41
CA PRO A 39 -5.14 -46.25 -25.53
C PRO A 39 -6.18 -46.19 -26.69
N GLU A 40 -5.98 -45.14 -27.51
CA GLU A 40 -5.93 -45.13 -28.99
C GLU A 40 -7.18 -45.00 -29.89
N GLU A 41 -6.90 -44.31 -31.02
CA GLU A 41 -7.61 -44.17 -32.31
C GLU A 41 -8.84 -43.24 -32.39
N GLU A 42 -9.06 -42.41 -33.42
CA GLU A 42 -8.35 -42.04 -34.65
C GLU A 42 -9.16 -40.88 -35.30
N THR A 43 -8.48 -40.06 -36.13
CA THR A 43 -8.95 -39.41 -37.39
C THR A 43 -10.24 -38.53 -37.40
N THR A 44 -10.42 -37.46 -38.17
CA THR A 44 -9.72 -36.84 -39.31
C THR A 44 -10.29 -35.42 -39.51
N VAL A 45 -9.48 -34.56 -40.13
CA VAL A 45 -9.80 -33.21 -40.60
C VAL A 45 -10.61 -33.26 -41.89
N GLU A 46 -11.64 -32.41 -42.03
CA GLU A 46 -12.12 -31.97 -43.35
C GLU A 46 -12.46 -30.46 -43.31
N LYS A 47 -11.80 -29.71 -44.21
CA LYS A 47 -12.13 -28.31 -44.60
C LYS A 47 -13.10 -28.41 -45.78
N THR A 48 -14.07 -27.53 -46.03
CA THR A 48 -14.00 -26.16 -46.63
C THR A 48 -15.46 -25.81 -47.12
N PRO A 49 -15.80 -24.63 -47.72
CA PRO A 49 -16.10 -23.29 -47.15
C PRO A 49 -17.50 -22.71 -47.59
N VAL A 50 -17.67 -21.37 -47.46
CA VAL A 50 -18.68 -20.46 -48.09
C VAL A 50 -19.98 -20.31 -47.26
N GLU A 51 -20.57 -19.14 -46.97
CA GLU A 51 -20.67 -17.82 -47.62
C GLU A 51 -20.98 -16.70 -46.57
N GLU A 52 -20.76 -15.44 -46.97
CA GLU A 52 -21.07 -14.21 -46.23
C GLU A 52 -22.56 -14.06 -45.89
N GLU A 53 -22.87 -13.53 -44.71
CA GLU A 53 -23.94 -12.52 -44.59
C GLU A 53 -23.64 -11.54 -43.46
N THR A 54 -23.89 -10.27 -43.76
CA THR A 54 -23.62 -9.07 -42.99
C THR A 54 -24.61 -8.90 -41.85
N THR A 55 -24.17 -8.41 -40.69
CA THR A 55 -25.01 -7.58 -39.79
C THR A 55 -24.14 -6.86 -38.77
N ALA A 56 -24.45 -5.58 -38.59
CA ALA A 56 -23.82 -4.67 -37.64
C ALA A 56 -24.42 -4.83 -36.22
N THR A 57 -23.74 -4.16 -35.29
CA THR A 57 -24.12 -3.81 -33.90
C THR A 57 -24.11 -4.91 -32.84
N GLU A 58 -23.19 -4.78 -31.87
CA GLU A 58 -23.52 -4.55 -30.45
C GLU A 58 -22.26 -4.11 -29.67
N GLU A 59 -22.23 -2.83 -29.28
CA GLU A 59 -21.36 -2.35 -28.19
C GLU A 59 -22.05 -2.70 -26.86
N ALA A 60 -21.46 -3.64 -26.14
CA ALA A 60 -21.79 -3.89 -24.73
C ALA A 60 -20.93 -2.96 -23.86
N THR A 61 -21.53 -1.90 -23.34
CA THR A 61 -20.97 -1.14 -22.21
C THR A 61 -21.61 -1.66 -20.92
N GLY A 62 -20.88 -2.52 -20.22
CA GLY A 62 -21.14 -2.86 -18.84
C GLY A 62 -20.64 -1.73 -17.94
N GLY A 63 -21.57 -1.02 -17.31
CA GLY A 63 -21.31 -0.04 -16.26
C GLY A 63 -21.82 -0.58 -14.93
N ASN A 64 -20.89 -0.92 -14.07
CA ASN A 64 -21.07 -1.24 -12.66
C ASN A 64 -21.23 0.11 -11.91
N GLU A 65 -22.33 0.34 -11.19
CA GLU A 65 -22.46 1.53 -10.35
C GLU A 65 -22.57 1.17 -8.87
N GLU A 66 -21.62 1.78 -8.17
CA GLU A 66 -21.23 1.76 -6.79
C GLU A 66 -22.26 2.50 -5.93
N THR A 67 -22.68 1.87 -4.83
CA THR A 67 -23.66 2.44 -3.91
C THR A 67 -23.01 3.45 -2.98
N THR A 68 -23.23 4.74 -3.26
CA THR A 68 -23.09 5.83 -2.27
C THR A 68 -24.45 6.55 -2.15
N PRO A 69 -25.00 6.78 -0.93
CA PRO A 69 -26.32 7.37 -0.79
C PRO A 69 -26.23 8.91 -0.90
N SER A 70 -26.36 9.44 -2.11
CA SER A 70 -26.70 10.85 -2.33
C SER A 70 -28.21 10.98 -2.56
N ASN A 71 -28.95 11.46 -1.55
CA ASN A 71 -30.40 11.69 -1.60
C ASN A 71 -30.76 12.91 -2.48
N ALA A 72 -30.59 12.79 -3.79
CA ALA A 72 -31.23 13.66 -4.77
C ALA A 72 -31.75 12.81 -5.93
N ILE A 73 -32.99 12.33 -5.80
CA ILE A 73 -33.68 11.59 -6.86
C ILE A 73 -33.85 12.52 -8.07
N THR A 74 -33.28 12.15 -9.22
CA THR A 74 -33.39 12.92 -10.46
C THR A 74 -34.70 12.59 -11.20
N THR A 75 -35.18 13.50 -12.05
CA THR A 75 -36.43 13.31 -12.83
C THR A 75 -36.41 12.06 -13.72
N ASN A 76 -35.21 11.55 -14.07
CA ASN A 76 -35.05 10.31 -14.82
C ASN A 76 -35.27 9.05 -13.96
N GLU A 77 -35.00 9.08 -12.65
CA GLU A 77 -35.22 7.95 -11.73
C GLU A 77 -36.70 7.80 -11.32
N ILE A 78 -37.52 8.84 -11.51
CA ILE A 78 -38.98 8.79 -11.36
C ILE A 78 -39.61 7.90 -12.46
N VAL A 79 -38.84 7.54 -13.49
CA VAL A 79 -39.34 6.99 -14.75
C VAL A 79 -38.64 5.69 -15.13
N ASP A 80 -38.94 4.62 -14.39
CA ASP A 80 -38.83 3.25 -14.94
C ASP A 80 -40.14 2.90 -15.67
N THR A 81 -40.66 3.81 -16.50
CA THR A 81 -41.90 3.58 -17.26
C THR A 81 -41.56 3.23 -18.71
N PRO A 82 -42.30 2.33 -19.37
CA PRO A 82 -42.14 2.09 -20.80
C PRO A 82 -42.15 3.40 -21.61
N THR A 83 -41.29 3.49 -22.62
CA THR A 83 -41.21 4.64 -23.56
C THR A 83 -42.45 4.80 -24.44
N THR A 84 -43.45 3.91 -24.29
CA THR A 84 -44.70 3.91 -25.06
C THR A 84 -45.84 4.58 -24.29
N TYR A 85 -46.49 5.54 -24.95
CA TYR A 85 -47.69 6.26 -24.49
C TYR A 85 -48.90 5.31 -24.37
N SER A 86 -48.93 4.51 -23.30
CA SER A 86 -50.05 3.62 -22.99
C SER A 86 -50.28 3.54 -21.49
N PHE A 87 -51.54 3.71 -21.07
CA PHE A 87 -51.94 3.48 -19.69
C PHE A 87 -51.68 2.01 -19.30
N PRO A 88 -51.19 1.75 -18.08
CA PRO A 88 -51.04 0.39 -17.58
C PRO A 88 -52.40 -0.25 -17.31
N SER A 89 -52.46 -1.59 -17.36
CA SER A 89 -53.68 -2.34 -17.07
C SER A 89 -54.29 -1.96 -15.71
N GLY A 90 -55.60 -1.69 -15.69
CA GLY A 90 -56.33 -1.22 -14.50
C GLY A 90 -56.44 0.30 -14.39
N TYR A 91 -55.77 1.04 -15.27
CA TYR A 91 -55.88 2.48 -15.43
C TYR A 91 -56.20 2.82 -16.89
N ASP A 92 -56.93 3.90 -17.13
CA ASP A 92 -57.27 4.38 -18.46
C ASP A 92 -57.42 5.90 -18.48
N ASP A 93 -57.72 6.45 -19.65
CA ASP A 93 -57.81 7.89 -19.85
C ASP A 93 -59.02 8.54 -19.14
N SER A 94 -59.94 7.76 -18.56
CA SER A 94 -61.08 8.27 -17.78
C SER A 94 -60.70 8.78 -16.39
N TRP A 95 -59.54 8.36 -15.87
CA TRP A 95 -59.00 8.88 -14.61
C TRP A 95 -58.56 10.33 -14.77
N THR A 96 -58.82 11.17 -13.76
CA THR A 96 -58.26 12.52 -13.64
C THR A 96 -56.92 12.49 -12.93
N GLU A 97 -56.11 13.54 -13.10
CA GLU A 97 -54.82 13.68 -12.39
C GLU A 97 -54.98 13.60 -10.87
N GLN A 98 -55.98 14.29 -10.32
CA GLN A 98 -56.25 14.28 -8.88
C GLN A 98 -56.65 12.88 -8.39
N GLN A 99 -57.49 12.15 -9.12
CA GLN A 99 -57.87 10.79 -8.77
C GLN A 99 -56.67 9.83 -8.75
N LEU A 100 -55.70 10.01 -9.65
CA LEU A 100 -54.47 9.20 -9.66
C LEU A 100 -53.56 9.53 -8.47
N ARG A 101 -53.42 10.82 -8.12
CA ARG A 101 -52.67 11.24 -6.92
C ARG A 101 -53.31 10.70 -5.64
N ASP A 102 -54.64 10.79 -5.54
CA ASP A 102 -55.39 10.22 -4.41
C ASP A 102 -55.22 8.69 -4.33
N GLU A 103 -55.20 7.99 -5.47
CA GLU A 103 -54.97 6.55 -5.53
C GLU A 103 -53.53 6.17 -5.15
N ILE A 104 -52.51 6.91 -5.60
CA ILE A 104 -51.12 6.70 -5.17
C ILE A 104 -51.02 6.87 -3.65
N GLN A 105 -51.64 7.90 -3.08
CA GLN A 105 -51.63 8.10 -1.63
C GLN A 105 -52.35 6.96 -0.89
N ARG A 106 -53.51 6.52 -1.37
CA ARG A 106 -54.23 5.38 -0.81
C ARG A 106 -53.39 4.10 -0.82
N LEU A 107 -52.69 3.84 -1.94
CA LEU A 107 -51.79 2.70 -2.08
C LEU A 107 -50.55 2.82 -1.19
N LEU A 108 -50.00 4.03 -0.98
CA LEU A 108 -48.92 4.25 -0.01
C LEU A 108 -49.36 3.93 1.42
N ASP A 109 -50.55 4.37 1.82
CA ASP A 109 -51.12 4.11 3.16
C ASP A 109 -51.39 2.60 3.37
N GLU A 110 -51.95 1.93 2.36
CA GLU A 110 -52.18 0.47 2.37
C GLU A 110 -50.85 -0.30 2.41
N ALA A 111 -49.89 0.09 1.58
CA ALA A 111 -48.56 -0.52 1.54
C ALA A 111 -47.79 -0.31 2.85
N ALA A 112 -47.92 0.84 3.51
CA ALA A 112 -47.33 1.10 4.82
C ALA A 112 -47.91 0.18 5.91
N SER A 113 -49.22 -0.06 5.87
CA SER A 113 -49.89 -1.00 6.79
C SER A 113 -49.38 -2.43 6.57
N LEU A 114 -49.27 -2.87 5.31
CA LEU A 114 -48.74 -4.20 4.95
C LEU A 114 -47.23 -4.32 5.22
N TYR A 115 -46.47 -3.23 5.10
CA TYR A 115 -45.05 -3.22 5.43
C TYR A 115 -44.85 -3.49 6.92
N GLU A 116 -45.62 -2.87 7.82
CA GLU A 116 -45.50 -3.17 9.25
C GLU A 116 -45.74 -4.66 9.58
N GLU A 117 -46.58 -5.33 8.81
CA GLU A 117 -46.84 -6.78 8.91
C GLU A 117 -45.71 -7.63 8.27
N ASN A 118 -45.09 -7.14 7.19
CA ASN A 118 -44.13 -7.89 6.34
C ASN A 118 -42.66 -7.43 6.44
N LYS A 119 -42.32 -6.43 7.27
CA LYS A 119 -40.98 -5.78 7.42
C LYS A 119 -39.82 -6.68 7.83
N TYR A 120 -40.09 -7.97 7.96
CA TYR A 120 -39.11 -9.00 8.29
C TYR A 120 -38.69 -9.81 7.05
N ARG A 121 -39.12 -9.47 5.83
CA ARG A 121 -38.63 -10.12 4.59
C ARG A 121 -37.74 -9.17 3.78
N PRO A 122 -36.42 -9.44 3.64
CA PRO A 122 -35.48 -8.51 3.01
C PRO A 122 -35.80 -8.13 1.55
N MET A 123 -36.25 -9.09 0.74
CA MET A 123 -36.51 -8.87 -0.69
C MET A 123 -37.76 -8.00 -0.95
N THR A 124 -38.80 -8.13 -0.13
CA THR A 124 -40.00 -7.26 -0.18
C THR A 124 -39.78 -5.92 0.51
N GLU A 125 -38.89 -5.85 1.51
CA GLU A 125 -38.50 -4.61 2.17
C GLU A 125 -37.73 -3.70 1.20
N ASN A 126 -36.76 -4.22 0.45
CA ASN A 126 -36.05 -3.43 -0.55
C ASN A 126 -36.97 -2.97 -1.70
N ASP A 127 -37.82 -3.86 -2.22
CA ASP A 127 -38.78 -3.49 -3.28
C ASP A 127 -39.78 -2.43 -2.78
N TYR A 128 -40.32 -2.57 -1.57
CA TYR A 128 -41.20 -1.58 -0.95
C TYR A 128 -40.51 -0.23 -0.74
N ILE A 129 -39.30 -0.20 -0.17
CA ILE A 129 -38.57 1.06 0.08
C ILE A 129 -38.34 1.80 -1.25
N THR A 130 -37.92 1.09 -2.29
CA THR A 130 -37.70 1.67 -3.62
C THR A 130 -39.00 2.19 -4.23
N LYS A 131 -40.07 1.38 -4.27
CA LYS A 131 -41.36 1.79 -4.86
C LYS A 131 -42.06 2.90 -4.07
N LYS A 132 -41.89 2.91 -2.74
CA LYS A 132 -42.34 4.00 -1.87
C LYS A 132 -41.65 5.31 -2.24
N ALA A 133 -40.32 5.32 -2.36
CA ALA A 133 -39.57 6.53 -2.68
C ALA A 133 -40.00 7.13 -4.03
N THR A 134 -40.20 6.30 -5.06
CA THR A 134 -40.65 6.76 -6.39
C THR A 134 -42.09 7.28 -6.37
N ALA A 135 -42.98 6.66 -5.58
CA ALA A 135 -44.36 7.11 -5.43
C ALA A 135 -44.46 8.43 -4.65
N GLU A 136 -43.67 8.60 -3.58
CA GLU A 136 -43.58 9.85 -2.82
C GLU A 136 -43.02 10.99 -3.68
N ALA A 137 -42.00 10.71 -4.51
CA ALA A 137 -41.47 11.67 -5.47
C ALA A 137 -42.52 12.07 -6.53
N ALA A 138 -43.30 11.12 -7.04
CA ALA A 138 -44.37 11.40 -8.01
C ALA A 138 -45.52 12.24 -7.43
N LEU A 139 -45.83 12.07 -6.14
CA LEU A 139 -46.79 12.94 -5.45
C LEU A 139 -46.25 14.36 -5.25
N ALA A 140 -44.95 14.51 -5.00
CA ALA A 140 -44.30 15.80 -4.83
C ALA A 140 -44.16 16.58 -6.15
N ASP A 141 -44.05 15.90 -7.30
CA ASP A 141 -43.96 16.53 -8.62
C ASP A 141 -45.35 16.93 -9.15
N THR A 142 -45.65 18.23 -9.09
CA THR A 142 -46.92 18.81 -9.60
C THR A 142 -46.99 18.91 -11.11
N THR A 143 -45.92 18.60 -11.83
CA THR A 143 -45.83 18.71 -13.30
C THR A 143 -45.93 17.35 -13.99
N LEU A 144 -46.02 16.26 -13.22
CA LEU A 144 -45.96 14.90 -13.73
C LEU A 144 -47.20 14.56 -14.59
N PRO A 145 -47.01 14.07 -15.83
CA PRO A 145 -48.10 13.67 -16.71
C PRO A 145 -48.99 12.55 -16.15
N LYS A 146 -50.24 12.54 -16.59
CA LYS A 146 -51.29 11.60 -16.12
C LYS A 146 -50.94 10.13 -16.35
N ASP A 147 -50.34 9.80 -17.48
CA ASP A 147 -49.87 8.46 -17.82
C ASP A 147 -48.76 7.99 -16.86
N LYS A 148 -47.86 8.89 -16.46
CA LYS A 148 -46.79 8.60 -15.49
C LYS A 148 -47.34 8.37 -14.08
N LEU A 149 -48.32 9.17 -13.66
CA LEU A 149 -49.03 8.94 -12.39
C LEU A 149 -49.75 7.58 -12.39
N ALA A 150 -50.37 7.19 -13.51
CA ALA A 150 -51.00 5.88 -13.64
C ALA A 150 -49.99 4.72 -13.54
N TRP A 151 -48.79 4.86 -14.11
CA TRP A 151 -47.70 3.89 -13.94
C TRP A 151 -47.21 3.77 -12.49
N GLN A 152 -47.11 4.89 -11.77
CA GLN A 152 -46.73 4.87 -10.35
C GLN A 152 -47.79 4.17 -9.49
N ALA A 153 -49.07 4.46 -9.72
CA ALA A 153 -50.17 3.75 -9.07
C ALA A 153 -50.14 2.24 -9.38
N TYR A 154 -49.88 1.87 -10.64
CA TYR A 154 -49.72 0.47 -11.05
C TYR A 154 -48.55 -0.24 -10.35
N TYR A 155 -47.39 0.40 -10.22
CA TYR A 155 -46.25 -0.17 -9.52
C TYR A 155 -46.53 -0.39 -8.03
N MET A 156 -47.13 0.60 -7.36
CA MET A 156 -47.55 0.43 -5.97
C MET A 156 -48.60 -0.66 -5.80
N SER A 157 -49.57 -0.76 -6.71
CA SER A 157 -50.56 -1.85 -6.72
C SER A 157 -49.90 -3.23 -6.86
N ASN A 158 -48.90 -3.36 -7.73
CA ASN A 158 -48.15 -4.60 -7.89
C ASN A 158 -47.26 -4.90 -6.68
N CYS A 159 -46.67 -3.90 -6.03
CA CYS A 159 -45.96 -4.05 -4.77
C CYS A 159 -46.91 -4.59 -3.68
N ILE A 160 -48.11 -4.03 -3.55
CA ILE A 160 -49.15 -4.53 -2.62
C ILE A 160 -49.57 -5.96 -2.95
N LYS A 161 -49.82 -6.28 -4.23
CA LYS A 161 -50.12 -7.65 -4.65
C LYS A 161 -48.98 -8.60 -4.33
N ALA A 162 -47.74 -8.14 -4.53
CA ALA A 162 -46.55 -8.91 -4.19
C ALA A 162 -46.53 -9.16 -2.69
N MET A 163 -46.73 -8.17 -1.82
CA MET A 163 -46.79 -8.28 -0.35
C MET A 163 -47.94 -9.17 0.17
N ASN A 164 -49.08 -9.24 -0.54
CA ASN A 164 -50.24 -10.03 -0.13
C ASN A 164 -50.20 -11.53 -0.49
N ARG A 165 -49.16 -12.02 -1.19
CA ARG A 165 -49.06 -13.46 -1.53
C ARG A 165 -48.72 -14.31 -0.30
N ALA A 166 -49.28 -15.53 -0.23
CA ALA A 166 -49.07 -16.48 0.88
C ALA A 166 -47.59 -16.83 1.16
N GLN A 167 -46.71 -16.67 0.18
CA GLN A 167 -45.25 -16.82 0.33
C GLN A 167 -44.61 -15.71 1.20
N ASN A 168 -45.34 -14.65 1.56
CA ASN A 168 -44.84 -13.58 2.44
C ASN A 168 -45.22 -13.75 3.90
N VAL A 169 -45.99 -14.79 4.25
CA VAL A 169 -46.25 -15.08 5.66
C VAL A 169 -45.00 -15.74 6.24
N LEU A 170 -44.22 -14.97 7.01
CA LEU A 170 -43.10 -15.54 7.77
C LEU A 170 -43.63 -16.41 8.92
N SER A 171 -43.03 -17.58 9.10
CA SER A 171 -43.14 -18.29 10.37
C SER A 171 -42.57 -17.44 11.51
N GLU A 172 -43.05 -17.65 12.74
CA GLU A 172 -42.55 -16.92 13.91
C GLU A 172 -41.05 -17.12 14.13
N SER A 173 -40.51 -18.30 13.79
CA SER A 173 -39.08 -18.56 13.81
C SER A 173 -38.31 -17.75 12.77
N ALA A 174 -38.84 -17.62 11.54
CA ALA A 174 -38.20 -16.81 10.51
C ALA A 174 -38.15 -15.32 10.88
N LYS A 175 -39.24 -14.78 11.47
CA LYS A 175 -39.29 -13.40 11.96
C LYS A 175 -38.19 -13.13 12.99
N GLN A 176 -38.00 -14.06 13.94
CA GLN A 176 -37.00 -13.90 15.00
C GLN A 176 -35.57 -13.95 14.46
N ILE A 177 -35.26 -14.85 13.52
CA ILE A 177 -33.96 -14.89 12.86
C ILE A 177 -33.66 -13.57 12.17
N VAL A 178 -34.64 -12.98 11.48
CA VAL A 178 -34.46 -11.69 10.80
C VAL A 178 -34.21 -10.56 11.80
N ILE A 179 -34.91 -10.55 12.93
CA ILE A 179 -34.66 -9.58 14.01
C ILE A 179 -33.22 -9.73 14.52
N ILE A 180 -32.77 -10.96 14.81
CA ILE A 180 -31.39 -11.20 15.27
C ILE A 180 -30.39 -10.71 14.22
N ASN A 181 -30.63 -10.95 12.93
CA ASN A 181 -29.76 -10.44 11.86
C ASN A 181 -29.68 -8.91 11.89
N LYS A 182 -30.82 -8.21 11.96
CA LYS A 182 -30.87 -6.74 12.02
C LYS A 182 -30.15 -6.18 13.25
N GLU A 183 -30.17 -6.88 14.38
CA GLU A 183 -29.40 -6.47 15.56
C GLU A 183 -27.91 -6.80 15.45
N PHE A 184 -27.56 -7.94 14.83
CA PHE A 184 -26.18 -8.31 14.54
C PHE A 184 -25.52 -7.30 13.60
N ASP A 185 -26.23 -6.82 12.58
CA ASP A 185 -25.75 -5.80 11.62
C ASP A 185 -25.41 -4.45 12.29
N LYS A 186 -25.87 -4.20 13.53
CA LYS A 186 -25.55 -2.99 14.31
C LYS A 186 -24.29 -3.12 15.17
N LEU A 187 -23.78 -4.35 15.34
CA LEU A 187 -22.62 -4.61 16.18
C LEU A 187 -21.33 -4.32 15.39
N ASN A 188 -20.27 -3.92 16.09
CA ASN A 188 -18.95 -3.79 15.48
C ASN A 188 -18.17 -5.11 15.61
N LYS A 189 -17.69 -5.64 14.48
CA LYS A 189 -16.91 -6.88 14.40
C LYS A 189 -15.69 -6.86 15.33
N SER A 190 -15.01 -5.71 15.45
CA SER A 190 -13.77 -5.60 16.24
C SER A 190 -13.98 -5.78 17.74
N GLU A 191 -15.20 -5.57 18.24
CA GLU A 191 -15.57 -5.74 19.65
C GLU A 191 -15.64 -7.21 20.11
N TYR A 192 -15.58 -8.18 19.21
CA TYR A 192 -15.79 -9.60 19.53
C TYR A 192 -14.67 -10.50 19.00
N GLN A 193 -14.60 -11.75 19.48
CA GLN A 193 -13.66 -12.71 18.90
C GLN A 193 -14.07 -13.09 17.47
N LEU A 194 -13.08 -13.12 16.56
CA LEU A 194 -13.29 -13.37 15.14
C LEU A 194 -14.03 -14.70 14.87
N GLY A 195 -13.60 -15.79 15.49
CA GLY A 195 -14.23 -17.10 15.29
C GLY A 195 -15.69 -17.16 15.75
N ALA A 196 -16.04 -16.49 16.86
CA ALA A 196 -17.42 -16.42 17.34
C ALA A 196 -18.30 -15.54 16.43
N TRP A 197 -17.75 -14.42 15.96
CA TRP A 197 -18.39 -13.55 14.98
C TRP A 197 -18.67 -14.29 13.67
N GLU A 198 -17.68 -14.98 13.11
CA GLU A 198 -17.80 -15.71 11.85
C GLU A 198 -18.78 -16.89 11.93
N ALA A 199 -18.78 -17.63 13.05
CA ALA A 199 -19.73 -18.72 13.26
C ALA A 199 -21.18 -18.21 13.24
N LEU A 200 -21.47 -17.12 13.95
CA LEU A 200 -22.79 -16.49 13.96
C LEU A 200 -23.15 -15.90 12.59
N SER A 201 -22.23 -15.15 11.97
CA SER A 201 -22.43 -14.55 10.65
C SER A 201 -22.74 -15.60 9.58
N SER A 202 -22.04 -16.73 9.61
CA SER A 202 -22.28 -17.87 8.71
C SER A 202 -23.65 -18.52 8.94
N ALA A 203 -24.03 -18.75 10.20
CA ALA A 203 -25.34 -19.31 10.55
C ALA A 203 -26.49 -18.38 10.12
N LEU A 204 -26.37 -17.07 10.40
CA LEU A 204 -27.33 -16.06 9.97
C LEU A 204 -27.45 -15.98 8.45
N SER A 205 -26.32 -15.96 7.73
CA SER A 205 -26.29 -15.94 6.26
C SER A 205 -26.99 -17.17 5.66
N SER A 206 -26.72 -18.35 6.22
CA SER A 206 -27.34 -19.61 5.81
C SER A 206 -28.84 -19.61 6.06
N ALA A 207 -29.28 -19.16 7.23
CA ALA A 207 -30.70 -19.07 7.57
C ALA A 207 -31.43 -18.04 6.69
N ARG A 208 -30.81 -16.89 6.42
CA ARG A 208 -31.34 -15.86 5.52
C ARG A 208 -31.58 -16.42 4.10
N SER A 209 -30.63 -17.20 3.58
CA SER A 209 -30.78 -17.86 2.28
C SER A 209 -31.99 -18.80 2.24
N ARG A 210 -32.17 -19.65 3.27
CA ARG A 210 -33.32 -20.57 3.37
C ARG A 210 -34.65 -19.83 3.52
N ILE A 211 -34.70 -18.82 4.40
CA ILE A 211 -35.89 -17.98 4.61
C ILE A 211 -36.28 -17.27 3.31
N ASN A 212 -35.31 -16.78 2.52
CA ASN A 212 -35.59 -16.18 1.22
C ASN A 212 -36.21 -17.17 0.22
N GLY A 213 -35.85 -18.45 0.30
CA GLY A 213 -36.41 -19.51 -0.52
C GLY A 213 -37.84 -19.91 -0.14
N ASP A 214 -38.13 -20.05 1.16
CA ASP A 214 -39.49 -20.31 1.67
C ASP A 214 -39.61 -19.87 3.14
N ALA A 215 -40.15 -18.68 3.37
CA ALA A 215 -40.26 -18.08 4.70
C ALA A 215 -41.37 -18.68 5.58
N SER A 216 -42.27 -19.48 4.98
CA SER A 216 -43.42 -20.08 5.69
C SER A 216 -43.04 -21.31 6.53
N LYS A 217 -41.86 -21.90 6.26
CA LYS A 217 -41.36 -23.08 6.96
C LYS A 217 -41.01 -22.80 8.42
N ASP A 218 -41.03 -23.86 9.22
CA ASP A 218 -40.51 -23.84 10.58
C ASP A 218 -38.98 -23.85 10.57
N TYR A 219 -38.38 -22.85 11.24
CA TYR A 219 -36.95 -22.65 11.41
C TYR A 219 -36.54 -22.70 12.89
N SER A 220 -37.35 -23.33 13.75
CA SER A 220 -37.12 -23.33 15.20
C SER A 220 -35.78 -23.94 15.59
N THR A 221 -35.29 -24.94 14.85
CA THR A 221 -33.97 -25.56 15.09
C THR A 221 -32.84 -24.59 14.74
N GLU A 222 -32.89 -23.96 13.56
CA GLU A 222 -31.93 -22.93 13.14
C GLU A 222 -31.94 -21.73 14.08
N LEU A 223 -33.12 -21.27 14.49
CA LEU A 223 -33.28 -20.19 15.46
C LEU A 223 -32.59 -20.54 16.78
N ALA A 224 -32.84 -21.72 17.35
CA ALA A 224 -32.22 -22.14 18.60
C ALA A 224 -30.68 -22.17 18.50
N ASN A 225 -30.15 -22.64 17.36
CA ASN A 225 -28.71 -22.61 17.10
C ASN A 225 -28.17 -21.18 16.99
N ILE A 226 -28.86 -20.29 16.25
CA ILE A 226 -28.49 -18.89 16.10
C ILE A 226 -28.53 -18.15 17.44
N GLU A 227 -29.56 -18.38 18.25
CA GLU A 227 -29.66 -17.81 19.61
C GLU A 227 -28.47 -18.24 20.48
N SER A 228 -28.10 -19.53 20.42
CA SER A 228 -26.94 -20.04 21.16
C SER A 228 -25.64 -19.37 20.71
N LEU A 229 -25.39 -19.30 19.40
CA LEU A 229 -24.21 -18.64 18.82
C LEU A 229 -24.18 -17.15 19.16
N TYR A 230 -25.32 -16.48 19.16
CA TYR A 230 -25.45 -15.08 19.54
C TYR A 230 -25.09 -14.85 21.00
N GLU A 231 -25.64 -15.67 21.91
CA GLU A 231 -25.30 -15.61 23.34
C GLU A 231 -23.84 -15.96 23.62
N GLU A 232 -23.23 -16.86 22.85
CA GLU A 232 -21.81 -17.18 22.93
C GLU A 232 -20.94 -16.03 22.45
N MET A 233 -21.23 -15.47 21.28
CA MET A 233 -20.50 -14.32 20.71
C MET A 233 -20.50 -13.13 21.68
N LEU A 234 -21.63 -12.78 22.29
CA LEU A 234 -21.70 -11.68 23.24
C LEU A 234 -20.81 -11.87 24.50
N LYS A 235 -20.44 -13.10 24.85
CA LYS A 235 -19.51 -13.39 25.95
C LYS A 235 -18.05 -13.21 25.54
N THR A 236 -17.76 -13.15 24.24
CA THR A 236 -16.41 -13.00 23.68
C THR A 236 -15.99 -11.55 23.49
N LYS A 237 -16.63 -10.62 24.20
CA LYS A 237 -16.33 -9.20 24.09
C LYS A 237 -14.85 -8.94 24.41
N VAL A 238 -14.24 -8.13 23.56
CA VAL A 238 -12.82 -7.83 23.56
C VAL A 238 -12.56 -6.52 24.30
N ASP A 239 -11.41 -6.45 24.96
CA ASP A 239 -10.88 -5.27 25.63
C ASP A 239 -10.79 -4.04 24.71
N GLU A 240 -11.03 -2.86 25.27
CA GLU A 240 -11.12 -1.60 24.53
C GLU A 240 -9.83 -1.26 23.78
N ASN A 241 -8.65 -1.50 24.38
CA ASN A 241 -7.37 -1.25 23.71
C ASN A 241 -7.18 -2.17 22.49
N LEU A 242 -7.61 -3.43 22.60
CA LEU A 242 -7.52 -4.36 21.47
C LEU A 242 -8.54 -3.99 20.37
N VAL A 243 -9.71 -3.46 20.73
CA VAL A 243 -10.66 -2.89 19.74
C VAL A 243 -10.02 -1.72 19.00
N ILE A 244 -9.42 -0.77 19.71
CA ILE A 244 -8.73 0.39 19.12
C ILE A 244 -7.63 -0.05 18.14
N LEU A 245 -6.81 -1.03 18.54
CA LEU A 245 -5.75 -1.55 17.69
C LEU A 245 -6.32 -2.20 16.41
N ARG A 246 -7.40 -3.00 16.54
CA ARG A 246 -8.06 -3.65 15.40
C ARG A 246 -8.66 -2.66 14.41
N ASP A 247 -9.37 -1.65 14.92
CA ASP A 247 -9.97 -0.62 14.08
C ASP A 247 -8.89 0.15 13.32
N TYR A 248 -7.78 0.50 14.00
CA TYR A 248 -6.67 1.20 13.36
C TYR A 248 -5.91 0.34 12.34
N VAL A 249 -5.75 -0.96 12.61
CA VAL A 249 -5.20 -1.92 11.64
C VAL A 249 -6.10 -2.03 10.42
N ALA A 250 -7.43 -2.03 10.58
CA ALA A 250 -8.36 -2.04 9.47
C ALA A 250 -8.25 -0.78 8.59
N GLU A 251 -8.13 0.41 9.19
CA GLU A 251 -7.86 1.65 8.43
C GLU A 251 -6.53 1.58 7.64
N CYS A 252 -5.50 0.97 8.26
CA CYS A 252 -4.21 0.76 7.61
C CYS A 252 -4.34 -0.22 6.44
N ASP A 253 -5.13 -1.28 6.60
CA ASP A 253 -5.40 -2.26 5.54
C ASP A 253 -6.15 -1.65 4.36
N GLU A 254 -7.08 -0.73 4.60
CA GLU A 254 -7.72 0.04 3.52
C GLU A 254 -6.69 0.87 2.75
N MET A 255 -5.76 1.52 3.45
CA MET A 255 -4.68 2.28 2.81
C MET A 255 -3.76 1.39 1.96
N VAL A 256 -3.46 0.17 2.43
CA VAL A 256 -2.70 -0.83 1.67
C VAL A 256 -3.50 -1.33 0.47
N ALA A 257 -4.79 -1.57 0.62
CA ALA A 257 -5.65 -2.05 -0.48
C ALA A 257 -5.69 -1.04 -1.64
N LYS A 258 -5.69 0.27 -1.34
CA LYS A 258 -5.63 1.34 -2.35
C LYS A 258 -4.34 1.36 -3.17
N GLN A 259 -3.26 0.76 -2.69
CA GLN A 259 -2.03 0.62 -3.47
C GLN A 259 -2.17 -0.35 -4.66
N LYS A 260 -3.26 -1.11 -4.72
CA LYS A 260 -3.59 -2.00 -5.84
C LYS A 260 -4.57 -1.38 -6.83
N THR A 261 -4.97 -0.12 -6.66
CA THR A 261 -5.99 0.55 -7.46
C THR A 261 -5.45 1.85 -8.07
N ASP A 262 -6.26 2.48 -8.92
CA ASP A 262 -5.95 3.80 -9.49
C ASP A 262 -5.87 4.93 -8.44
N GLU A 263 -6.21 4.65 -7.16
CA GLU A 263 -6.04 5.56 -6.02
C GLU A 263 -4.65 5.45 -5.35
N ALA A 264 -3.72 4.67 -5.91
CA ALA A 264 -2.41 4.45 -5.33
C ALA A 264 -1.66 5.78 -5.12
N VAL A 265 -1.16 5.98 -3.90
CA VAL A 265 -0.29 7.09 -3.54
C VAL A 265 1.14 6.60 -3.55
N ILE A 266 2.01 7.31 -4.26
CA ILE A 266 3.44 7.01 -4.33
C ILE A 266 4.12 7.46 -3.05
N TYR A 267 4.66 6.51 -2.29
CA TYR A 267 5.39 6.77 -1.05
C TYR A 267 6.89 6.49 -1.21
N ASP A 268 7.70 7.08 -0.32
CA ASP A 268 9.06 6.61 -0.06
C ASP A 268 9.06 5.11 0.27
N ALA A 269 9.81 4.30 -0.48
CA ALA A 269 9.78 2.85 -0.30
C ALA A 269 10.34 2.40 1.05
N ASN A 270 11.28 3.14 1.63
CA ASN A 270 11.79 2.81 2.96
C ASN A 270 10.74 3.07 4.05
N GLY A 271 10.06 4.22 3.98
CA GLY A 271 8.91 4.55 4.81
C GLY A 271 7.79 3.52 4.67
N TRP A 272 7.43 3.16 3.43
CA TRP A 272 6.40 2.16 3.14
C TRP A 272 6.75 0.79 3.72
N ARG A 273 7.97 0.31 3.49
CA ARG A 273 8.45 -0.97 4.06
C ARG A 273 8.41 -0.97 5.58
N THR A 274 8.80 0.13 6.21
CA THR A 274 8.74 0.31 7.67
C THR A 274 7.30 0.27 8.17
N PHE A 275 6.39 0.91 7.45
CA PHE A 275 4.95 0.88 7.72
C PHE A 275 4.37 -0.54 7.62
N ILE A 276 4.64 -1.26 6.52
CA ILE A 276 4.19 -2.64 6.32
C ILE A 276 4.69 -3.56 7.43
N ASN A 277 5.96 -3.43 7.84
CA ASN A 277 6.51 -4.25 8.92
C ASN A 277 5.80 -3.96 10.26
N ALA A 278 5.57 -2.69 10.60
CA ALA A 278 4.85 -2.31 11.82
C ALA A 278 3.38 -2.77 11.81
N LEU A 279 2.72 -2.67 10.65
CA LEU A 279 1.36 -3.16 10.45
C LEU A 279 1.28 -4.67 10.69
N ASN A 280 2.24 -5.43 10.14
CA ASN A 280 2.29 -6.88 10.32
C ASN A 280 2.61 -7.30 11.76
N GLU A 281 3.42 -6.53 12.50
CA GLU A 281 3.60 -6.75 13.94
C GLU A 281 2.28 -6.59 14.72
N ALA A 282 1.50 -5.56 14.40
CA ALA A 282 0.19 -5.33 15.02
C ALA A 282 -0.81 -6.46 14.66
N LYS A 283 -0.85 -6.87 13.38
CA LYS A 283 -1.68 -8.00 12.92
C LYS A 283 -1.32 -9.29 13.64
N ALA A 284 -0.03 -9.61 13.76
CA ALA A 284 0.42 -10.82 14.44
C ALA A 284 -0.01 -10.85 15.92
N GLU A 285 -0.10 -9.71 16.60
CA GLU A 285 -0.65 -9.64 17.96
C GLU A 285 -2.16 -9.92 17.97
N ILE A 286 -2.91 -9.33 17.03
CA ILE A 286 -4.36 -9.54 16.89
C ILE A 286 -4.67 -11.01 16.58
N GLU A 287 -3.89 -11.64 15.71
CA GLU A 287 -4.05 -13.02 15.24
C GLU A 287 -3.87 -14.08 16.34
N LYS A 288 -3.29 -13.71 17.49
CA LYS A 288 -3.26 -14.59 18.67
C LYS A 288 -4.65 -14.94 19.19
N GLY A 289 -5.68 -14.16 18.83
CA GLY A 289 -7.07 -14.45 19.16
C GLY A 289 -7.46 -14.18 20.63
N ASN A 290 -6.58 -13.51 21.37
CA ASN A 290 -6.84 -13.11 22.75
C ASN A 290 -8.02 -12.11 22.83
N THR A 291 -8.72 -12.10 23.95
CA THR A 291 -9.76 -11.10 24.25
C THR A 291 -9.22 -9.87 24.96
N THR A 292 -7.96 -9.89 25.39
CA THR A 292 -7.29 -8.80 26.11
C THR A 292 -5.89 -8.59 25.56
N ILE A 293 -5.39 -7.36 25.65
CA ILE A 293 -4.02 -7.00 25.31
C ILE A 293 -3.33 -6.36 26.52
N ASP A 294 -2.05 -6.67 26.72
CA ASP A 294 -1.25 -5.98 27.73
C ASP A 294 -1.07 -4.51 27.33
N GLU A 295 -1.23 -3.59 28.28
CA GLU A 295 -1.20 -2.15 28.01
C GLU A 295 0.15 -1.70 27.42
N ALA A 296 1.27 -2.28 27.85
CA ALA A 296 2.57 -1.93 27.31
C ALA A 296 2.74 -2.45 25.88
N VAL A 297 2.22 -3.66 25.58
CA VAL A 297 2.19 -4.21 24.23
C VAL A 297 1.31 -3.36 23.31
N PHE A 298 0.11 -2.99 23.76
CA PHE A 298 -0.78 -2.09 23.03
C PHE A 298 -0.10 -0.76 22.73
N ASN A 299 0.43 -0.09 23.75
CA ASN A 299 1.10 1.20 23.60
C ASN A 299 2.28 1.11 22.62
N LYS A 300 3.06 0.02 22.66
CA LYS A 300 4.14 -0.21 21.70
C LYS A 300 3.59 -0.33 20.27
N LEU A 301 2.62 -1.21 20.04
CA LEU A 301 2.16 -1.52 18.69
C LEU A 301 1.34 -0.38 18.08
N TYR A 302 0.35 0.12 18.82
CA TYR A 302 -0.56 1.16 18.35
C TYR A 302 0.18 2.46 18.07
N TYR A 303 0.90 3.02 19.05
CA TYR A 303 1.55 4.31 18.84
C TYR A 303 2.70 4.23 17.83
N ASN A 304 3.43 3.12 17.76
CA ASN A 304 4.45 2.94 16.72
C ASN A 304 3.83 2.95 15.32
N LEU A 305 2.73 2.20 15.12
CA LEU A 305 2.02 2.18 13.85
C LEU A 305 1.45 3.57 13.50
N VAL A 306 0.89 4.29 14.48
CA VAL A 306 0.39 5.67 14.29
C VAL A 306 1.50 6.61 13.85
N ILE A 307 2.64 6.59 14.53
CA ILE A 307 3.78 7.46 14.22
C ILE A 307 4.30 7.16 12.81
N ILE A 308 4.47 5.88 12.46
CA ILE A 308 5.01 5.48 11.17
C ILE A 308 4.03 5.83 10.04
N ARG A 309 2.74 5.52 10.19
CA ARG A 309 1.71 5.86 9.18
C ARG A 309 1.66 7.36 8.93
N ASN A 310 1.63 8.17 9.99
CA ASN A 310 1.60 9.63 9.88
C ASN A 310 2.92 10.22 9.36
N GLY A 311 4.01 9.47 9.47
CA GLY A 311 5.33 9.81 8.95
C GLY A 311 5.56 9.41 7.49
N LEU A 312 4.60 8.76 6.83
CA LEU A 312 4.70 8.43 5.41
C LEU A 312 4.77 9.71 4.58
N VAL A 313 5.76 9.77 3.69
CA VAL A 313 6.01 10.91 2.81
C VAL A 313 5.61 10.53 1.39
N PRO A 314 4.58 11.16 0.80
CA PRO A 314 4.31 11.04 -0.62
C PRO A 314 5.47 11.60 -1.45
N LEU A 315 5.82 10.92 -2.53
CA LEU A 315 6.90 11.32 -3.43
C LEU A 315 6.37 11.62 -4.84
N ASP A 316 7.05 12.54 -5.51
CA ASP A 316 6.92 12.71 -6.96
C ASP A 316 7.71 11.59 -7.65
N PRO A 317 7.13 10.87 -8.64
CA PRO A 317 7.80 9.78 -9.35
C PRO A 317 9.06 10.21 -10.12
N SER A 318 9.26 11.51 -10.33
CA SER A 318 10.47 12.06 -10.95
C SER A 318 11.65 12.24 -9.98
N ILE A 319 11.47 11.99 -8.68
CA ILE A 319 12.55 12.14 -7.70
C ILE A 319 13.63 11.08 -7.94
N GLU A 320 14.83 11.56 -8.24
CA GLU A 320 16.01 10.74 -8.43
C GLU A 320 16.66 10.29 -7.11
N GLY A 321 17.44 9.21 -7.20
CA GLY A 321 18.18 8.62 -6.09
C GLY A 321 17.30 7.95 -5.02
N ASN A 322 16.06 7.61 -5.37
CA ASN A 322 15.09 7.03 -4.45
C ASN A 322 14.33 5.87 -5.11
N GLU A 323 13.93 4.91 -4.28
CA GLU A 323 12.96 3.88 -4.66
C GLU A 323 11.57 4.38 -4.32
N ILE A 324 10.70 4.49 -5.32
CA ILE A 324 9.30 4.88 -5.13
C ILE A 324 8.43 3.63 -5.03
N ALA A 325 7.64 3.49 -3.97
CA ALA A 325 6.80 2.31 -3.76
C ALA A 325 5.46 2.46 -4.47
N VAL A 326 5.41 2.11 -5.77
CA VAL A 326 4.22 1.65 -6.52
C VAL A 326 4.74 0.92 -7.76
N THR A 327 4.43 -0.36 -7.90
CA THR A 327 4.62 -1.08 -9.16
C THR A 327 3.42 -1.98 -9.42
N ASP A 328 2.82 -1.84 -10.59
CA ASP A 328 1.74 -2.71 -11.08
C ASP A 328 2.22 -4.16 -11.28
N LEU A 329 3.52 -4.39 -11.16
CA LEU A 329 4.07 -5.73 -11.17
C LEU A 329 3.49 -6.59 -10.04
N TRP A 330 3.34 -6.03 -8.83
CA TRP A 330 2.87 -6.79 -7.67
C TRP A 330 1.35 -7.01 -7.67
N THR A 331 0.57 -6.20 -8.39
CA THR A 331 -0.88 -6.44 -8.55
C THR A 331 -1.14 -7.69 -9.40
N ASP A 332 -0.36 -7.90 -10.46
CA ASP A 332 -0.51 -9.05 -11.38
C ASP A 332 0.33 -10.30 -11.02
N LEU A 333 1.50 -10.11 -10.39
CA LEU A 333 2.43 -11.21 -10.08
C LEU A 333 2.25 -11.79 -8.68
N GLY A 334 1.78 -11.01 -7.70
CA GLY A 334 1.78 -11.40 -6.27
C GLY A 334 1.01 -12.68 -5.93
N ASN A 335 0.10 -13.12 -6.80
CA ASN A 335 -0.73 -14.32 -6.60
C ASN A 335 -0.18 -15.60 -7.24
N ARG A 336 1.02 -15.56 -7.84
CA ARG A 336 1.56 -16.67 -8.63
C ARG A 336 2.48 -17.56 -7.81
N LYS A 337 2.42 -18.89 -8.06
CA LYS A 337 3.19 -19.90 -7.32
C LYS A 337 4.71 -19.76 -7.43
N ASN A 338 5.20 -19.12 -8.49
CA ASN A 338 6.63 -18.95 -8.77
C ASN A 338 7.18 -17.66 -8.14
N ILE A 339 6.31 -16.80 -7.60
CA ILE A 339 6.70 -15.57 -6.93
C ILE A 339 6.86 -15.85 -5.44
N LYS A 340 7.98 -15.40 -4.90
CA LYS A 340 8.34 -15.44 -3.49
C LYS A 340 8.17 -14.06 -2.90
N GLY A 341 7.76 -14.00 -1.64
CA GLY A 341 7.78 -12.80 -0.83
C GLY A 341 9.16 -12.56 -0.24
N GLY A 342 9.29 -11.43 0.44
CA GLY A 342 10.54 -10.88 0.91
C GLY A 342 10.71 -9.44 0.42
N GLN A 343 11.75 -8.78 0.93
CA GLN A 343 12.00 -7.37 0.61
C GLN A 343 13.40 -7.27 0.00
N ILE A 344 13.47 -7.14 -1.33
CA ILE A 344 14.67 -6.69 -2.05
C ILE A 344 14.50 -5.22 -2.38
N PHE A 345 15.53 -4.42 -2.16
CA PHE A 345 15.46 -2.97 -2.36
C PHE A 345 16.84 -2.34 -2.52
N VAL A 346 16.87 -1.14 -3.09
CA VAL A 346 18.09 -0.35 -3.22
C VAL A 346 18.28 0.49 -1.95
N THR A 347 19.47 0.43 -1.35
CA THR A 347 19.84 1.20 -0.15
C THR A 347 20.66 2.45 -0.45
N GLY A 348 21.17 2.57 -1.68
CA GLY A 348 21.83 3.76 -2.17
C GLY A 348 22.51 3.53 -3.51
N GLU A 349 23.18 4.57 -4.00
CA GLU A 349 23.87 4.53 -5.28
C GLU A 349 25.20 5.30 -5.24
N LYS A 350 26.06 4.99 -6.20
CA LYS A 350 27.30 5.72 -6.50
C LYS A 350 27.45 5.89 -8.01
N ILE A 351 27.56 7.13 -8.49
CA ILE A 351 27.87 7.43 -9.90
C ILE A 351 29.35 7.15 -10.15
N ASN A 352 29.67 6.43 -11.24
CA ASN A 352 31.03 5.97 -11.53
C ASN A 352 31.82 6.89 -12.48
N GLY A 353 31.16 7.85 -13.14
CA GLY A 353 31.80 8.79 -14.09
C GLY A 353 32.09 8.21 -15.47
N ASP A 354 31.70 6.96 -15.74
CA ASP A 354 31.85 6.26 -17.04
C ASP A 354 30.49 6.07 -17.75
N GLY A 355 29.46 6.78 -17.31
CA GLY A 355 28.08 6.60 -17.77
C GLY A 355 27.32 5.50 -17.01
N THR A 356 27.91 4.92 -15.98
CA THR A 356 27.25 3.92 -15.12
C THR A 356 27.10 4.38 -13.66
N THR A 357 26.12 3.78 -12.99
CA THR A 357 25.83 3.95 -11.57
C THR A 357 25.86 2.59 -10.89
N THR A 358 26.61 2.48 -9.79
CA THR A 358 26.58 1.31 -8.91
C THR A 358 25.44 1.44 -7.90
N LEU A 359 24.56 0.45 -7.84
CA LEU A 359 23.50 0.34 -6.84
C LEU A 359 23.91 -0.61 -5.72
N TYR A 360 23.54 -0.26 -4.48
CA TYR A 360 23.70 -1.11 -3.31
C TYR A 360 22.35 -1.74 -2.96
N ILE A 361 22.31 -3.07 -2.89
CA ILE A 361 21.08 -3.85 -2.75
C ILE A 361 21.09 -4.63 -1.45
N ASP A 362 19.97 -4.56 -0.75
CA ASP A 362 19.69 -5.34 0.45
C ASP A 362 18.52 -6.30 0.21
N TRP A 363 18.56 -7.43 0.91
CA TRP A 363 17.56 -8.49 0.82
C TRP A 363 17.17 -9.01 2.20
N VAL A 364 15.87 -9.10 2.44
CA VAL A 364 15.27 -9.68 3.64
C VAL A 364 14.29 -10.79 3.26
N ASN A 365 14.63 -12.03 3.63
CA ASN A 365 13.84 -13.22 3.35
C ASN A 365 12.71 -13.47 4.37
N ASN A 366 11.79 -12.51 4.50
CA ASN A 366 10.65 -12.61 5.44
C ASN A 366 9.37 -13.18 4.81
N GLY A 367 9.35 -13.40 3.49
CA GLY A 367 8.17 -13.94 2.77
C GLY A 367 7.00 -12.98 2.67
N ILE A 368 7.20 -11.72 3.04
CA ILE A 368 6.18 -10.66 3.02
C ILE A 368 6.16 -10.05 1.62
N ASN A 369 4.98 -9.92 1.03
CA ASN A 369 4.76 -9.12 -0.16
C ASN A 369 5.14 -7.66 0.14
N PRO A 370 6.11 -7.08 -0.57
CA PRO A 370 6.68 -5.78 -0.21
C PRO A 370 5.72 -4.61 -0.48
N LEU A 371 4.69 -4.80 -1.32
CA LEU A 371 3.62 -3.82 -1.54
C LEU A 371 2.49 -3.95 -0.51
N THR A 372 2.05 -5.19 -0.23
CA THR A 372 0.78 -5.46 0.46
C THR A 372 0.94 -5.89 1.92
N GLY A 373 2.14 -6.29 2.33
CA GLY A 373 2.37 -6.89 3.64
C GLY A 373 1.88 -8.33 3.79
N GLU A 374 1.17 -8.89 2.82
CA GLU A 374 0.64 -10.25 2.90
C GLU A 374 1.79 -11.28 2.87
N TYR A 375 1.66 -12.35 3.65
CA TYR A 375 2.61 -13.46 3.57
C TYR A 375 2.33 -14.31 2.32
N VAL A 376 3.26 -14.30 1.36
CA VAL A 376 3.15 -15.04 0.09
C VAL A 376 4.20 -16.15 -0.04
N GLY A 377 4.95 -16.40 1.04
CA GLY A 377 5.95 -17.46 1.13
C GLY A 377 7.36 -16.95 0.92
N LYS A 378 8.29 -17.38 1.76
CA LYS A 378 9.72 -17.02 1.69
C LYS A 378 10.52 -18.03 0.86
N PHE A 379 11.77 -17.71 0.54
CA PHE A 379 12.71 -18.71 0.04
C PHE A 379 13.05 -19.73 1.13
N GLU A 380 13.05 -21.01 0.77
CA GLU A 380 13.37 -22.15 1.62
C GLU A 380 14.35 -23.10 0.92
N ASN A 381 15.06 -23.95 1.68
CA ASN A 381 16.03 -24.92 1.14
C ASN A 381 15.48 -25.78 0.00
N LYS A 382 14.17 -26.08 0.03
CA LYS A 382 13.51 -26.90 -1.00
C LYS A 382 13.45 -26.21 -2.36
N ASP A 383 13.52 -24.88 -2.40
CA ASP A 383 13.35 -24.08 -3.62
C ASP A 383 14.59 -24.20 -4.53
N PHE A 384 15.79 -24.31 -3.97
CA PHE A 384 17.05 -24.43 -4.74
C PHE A 384 17.18 -25.74 -5.51
N ASN A 385 16.36 -26.74 -5.20
CA ASN A 385 16.29 -28.01 -5.92
C ASN A 385 15.07 -28.11 -6.84
N SER A 386 14.34 -27.00 -7.05
CA SER A 386 13.18 -26.95 -7.93
C SER A 386 13.59 -26.63 -9.37
N GLU A 387 12.82 -27.13 -10.34
CA GLU A 387 13.05 -26.89 -11.79
C GLU A 387 13.15 -25.40 -12.16
N GLY A 388 12.65 -24.50 -11.31
CA GLY A 388 12.66 -23.06 -11.52
C GLY A 388 13.93 -22.32 -11.10
N LEU A 389 14.84 -22.95 -10.34
CA LEU A 389 16.07 -22.32 -9.82
C LEU A 389 17.33 -23.14 -10.16
N GLU A 390 17.29 -23.97 -11.21
CA GLU A 390 18.36 -24.91 -11.57
C GLU A 390 19.70 -24.22 -11.85
N ASP A 391 19.68 -23.02 -12.44
CA ASP A 391 20.89 -22.23 -12.71
C ASP A 391 21.32 -21.35 -11.52
N GLY A 392 20.64 -21.46 -10.37
CA GLY A 392 20.88 -20.68 -9.17
C GLY A 392 19.99 -19.45 -9.05
N VAL A 393 20.24 -18.60 -8.04
CA VAL A 393 19.47 -17.37 -7.78
C VAL A 393 20.35 -16.17 -8.08
N PHE A 394 19.87 -15.21 -8.87
CA PHE A 394 20.62 -14.02 -9.29
C PHE A 394 19.96 -12.75 -8.78
N ILE A 395 20.75 -11.68 -8.69
CA ILE A 395 20.18 -10.34 -8.72
C ILE A 395 19.74 -10.04 -10.13
N THR A 396 18.50 -9.60 -10.27
CA THR A 396 17.92 -9.30 -11.56
C THR A 396 17.47 -7.85 -11.66
N THR A 397 17.50 -7.29 -12.86
CA THR A 397 16.97 -5.93 -13.10
C THR A 397 16.06 -5.87 -14.31
N LEU A 398 15.15 -4.90 -14.27
CA LEU A 398 14.45 -4.39 -15.45
C LEU A 398 14.77 -2.91 -15.59
N ILE A 399 15.28 -2.50 -16.76
CA ILE A 399 15.88 -1.19 -16.99
C ILE A 399 15.21 -0.50 -18.18
N ASN A 400 14.75 0.74 -18.02
CA ASN A 400 14.33 1.68 -19.10
C ASN A 400 13.28 1.16 -20.12
N GLU A 401 12.58 0.06 -19.82
CA GLU A 401 11.61 -0.58 -20.74
C GLU A 401 10.17 -0.02 -20.59
N PHE A 402 9.96 0.98 -19.73
CA PHE A 402 8.63 1.46 -19.35
C PHE A 402 8.27 2.83 -19.97
N GLU A 403 8.13 2.90 -21.30
CA GLU A 403 7.30 3.96 -21.89
C GLU A 403 5.82 3.66 -21.61
N GLY A 404 5.33 4.13 -20.45
CA GLY A 404 3.95 3.97 -20.02
C GLY A 404 3.74 2.75 -19.13
N PHE A 405 3.61 3.01 -17.82
CA PHE A 405 3.37 2.03 -16.74
C PHE A 405 2.15 1.11 -16.95
N ASN A 406 1.26 1.38 -17.91
CA ASN A 406 -0.11 0.87 -17.91
C ASN A 406 -0.45 -0.32 -18.82
N LYS A 407 0.49 -1.11 -19.38
CA LYS A 407 0.09 -2.26 -20.22
C LYS A 407 1.02 -3.47 -20.16
N PHE A 408 0.88 -4.30 -19.14
CA PHE A 408 1.40 -5.66 -19.17
C PHE A 408 0.61 -6.53 -20.16
N HIS A 409 1.26 -6.99 -21.23
CA HIS A 409 0.72 -8.01 -22.13
C HIS A 409 1.46 -9.34 -21.90
N SER A 410 1.05 -10.09 -20.88
CA SER A 410 1.46 -11.46 -20.54
C SER A 410 2.89 -11.69 -20.02
N TYR A 411 3.03 -12.69 -19.14
CA TYR A 411 4.26 -13.05 -18.39
C TYR A 411 5.44 -13.47 -19.27
N ALA A 412 5.17 -14.00 -20.46
CA ALA A 412 6.22 -14.48 -21.37
C ALA A 412 7.01 -13.32 -22.00
N TYR A 413 6.41 -12.13 -22.12
CA TYR A 413 7.11 -10.93 -22.59
C TYR A 413 7.99 -10.32 -21.50
N TYR A 414 7.53 -10.37 -20.25
CA TYR A 414 8.26 -9.87 -19.08
C TYR A 414 9.65 -10.48 -18.91
N ASN A 415 9.76 -11.81 -19.01
CA ASN A 415 11.03 -12.52 -18.77
C ASN A 415 12.14 -12.10 -19.76
N ASN A 416 11.78 -11.57 -20.93
CA ASN A 416 12.75 -11.12 -21.93
C ASN A 416 13.48 -9.84 -21.53
N TRP A 417 12.96 -9.10 -20.55
CA TRP A 417 13.47 -7.80 -20.09
C TRP A 417 14.21 -7.92 -18.75
N VAL A 418 14.37 -9.15 -18.25
CA VAL A 418 15.05 -9.44 -16.99
C VAL A 418 16.52 -9.72 -17.27
N ASP A 419 17.36 -8.78 -16.87
CA ASP A 419 18.80 -8.93 -16.88
C ASP A 419 19.29 -9.57 -15.58
N GLU A 420 20.22 -10.51 -15.67
CA GLU A 420 20.85 -11.17 -14.52
C GLU A 420 22.24 -10.57 -14.28
N HIS A 421 22.60 -10.36 -13.02
CA HIS A 421 23.83 -9.69 -12.63
C HIS A 421 24.74 -10.59 -11.83
N GLY A 422 25.96 -10.78 -12.35
CA GLY A 422 27.04 -11.49 -11.67
C GLY A 422 26.85 -13.00 -11.61
N ASP A 423 27.56 -13.62 -10.66
CA ASP A 423 27.45 -15.05 -10.37
C ASP A 423 26.21 -15.33 -9.49
N PRO A 424 25.71 -16.58 -9.45
CA PRO A 424 24.63 -16.96 -8.55
C PRO A 424 24.93 -16.60 -7.09
N ILE A 425 23.93 -16.03 -6.42
CA ILE A 425 23.96 -15.72 -5.00
C ILE A 425 23.99 -17.02 -4.21
N ASN A 426 24.87 -17.08 -3.21
CA ASN A 426 24.96 -18.19 -2.27
C ASN A 426 23.60 -18.46 -1.61
N GLU A 427 23.15 -19.72 -1.60
CA GLU A 427 21.91 -20.16 -0.96
C GLU A 427 21.77 -19.66 0.48
N GLU A 428 22.85 -19.71 1.28
CA GLU A 428 22.85 -19.23 2.66
C GLU A 428 22.55 -17.73 2.74
N ALA A 429 23.07 -16.93 1.80
CA ALA A 429 22.80 -15.50 1.73
C ALA A 429 21.36 -15.21 1.27
N VAL A 430 20.81 -16.00 0.34
CA VAL A 430 19.39 -15.90 -0.04
C VAL A 430 18.48 -16.23 1.15
N LEU A 431 18.82 -17.27 1.92
CA LEU A 431 18.00 -17.72 3.05
C LEU A 431 18.06 -16.78 4.25
N ASN A 432 19.24 -16.26 4.58
CA ASN A 432 19.47 -15.42 5.75
C ASN A 432 19.30 -13.91 5.47
N GLY A 433 19.31 -13.50 4.20
CA GLY A 433 19.41 -12.10 3.81
C GLY A 433 20.86 -11.64 3.61
N PHE A 434 21.02 -10.53 2.90
CA PHE A 434 22.31 -9.87 2.69
C PHE A 434 22.13 -8.35 2.58
N SER A 435 23.23 -7.62 2.69
CA SER A 435 23.26 -6.17 2.59
C SER A 435 24.42 -5.69 1.72
N GLY A 436 24.19 -4.61 0.98
CA GLY A 436 25.21 -3.93 0.19
C GLY A 436 25.74 -4.72 -1.00
N TYR A 437 24.94 -5.64 -1.57
CA TYR A 437 25.30 -6.30 -2.82
C TYR A 437 25.36 -5.25 -3.94
N GLN A 438 26.39 -5.31 -4.79
CA GLN A 438 26.64 -4.28 -5.78
C GLN A 438 26.27 -4.78 -7.17
N ILE A 439 25.46 -3.98 -7.88
CA ILE A 439 25.25 -4.12 -9.32
C ILE A 439 25.58 -2.80 -10.00
N THR A 440 25.83 -2.84 -11.30
CA THR A 440 26.07 -1.65 -12.12
C THR A 440 25.00 -1.55 -13.19
N VAL A 441 24.40 -0.37 -13.30
CA VAL A 441 23.35 -0.04 -14.28
C VAL A 441 23.73 1.25 -15.01
N PRO A 442 23.14 1.54 -16.19
CA PRO A 442 23.36 2.83 -16.86
C PRO A 442 22.84 4.00 -16.01
N THR A 443 23.59 5.10 -15.92
CA THR A 443 23.18 6.30 -15.16
C THR A 443 21.95 6.97 -15.78
N GLY A 444 21.05 7.52 -14.95
CA GLY A 444 19.79 8.14 -15.37
C GLY A 444 18.67 7.15 -15.70
N SER A 445 18.88 5.86 -15.42
CA SER A 445 17.89 4.81 -15.67
C SER A 445 16.84 4.68 -14.57
N GLN A 446 15.67 4.17 -14.96
CA GLN A 446 14.68 3.56 -14.07
C GLN A 446 14.96 2.08 -13.92
N VAL A 447 15.02 1.59 -12.69
CA VAL A 447 15.45 0.22 -12.37
C VAL A 447 14.47 -0.42 -11.39
N ILE A 448 13.91 -1.57 -11.77
CA ILE A 448 13.27 -2.49 -10.82
C ILE A 448 14.27 -3.59 -10.50
N VAL A 449 14.58 -3.77 -9.22
CA VAL A 449 15.47 -4.85 -8.77
C VAL A 449 14.67 -6.09 -8.37
N GLY A 450 15.22 -7.26 -8.60
CA GLY A 450 14.64 -8.55 -8.22
C GLY A 450 15.71 -9.55 -7.78
N LEU A 451 15.25 -10.65 -7.18
CA LEU A 451 16.08 -11.76 -6.74
C LEU A 451 15.41 -13.06 -7.19
N GLY A 452 16.04 -13.79 -8.10
CA GLY A 452 15.43 -14.96 -8.72
C GLY A 452 16.20 -15.52 -9.90
N ASN A 453 15.53 -16.40 -10.64
CA ASN A 453 16.05 -17.03 -11.86
C ASN A 453 15.01 -16.84 -12.98
N LYS A 454 15.48 -16.62 -14.22
CA LYS A 454 14.60 -16.41 -15.38
C LYS A 454 14.42 -17.62 -16.31
N ALA A 455 14.96 -18.80 -15.99
CA ALA A 455 14.94 -19.99 -16.85
C ALA A 455 13.51 -20.42 -17.22
N GLY A 456 13.06 -20.02 -18.42
CA GLY A 456 11.72 -20.25 -18.95
C GLY A 456 10.63 -19.36 -18.32
N GLN A 457 10.46 -19.48 -17.00
CA GLN A 457 9.55 -18.65 -16.21
C GLN A 457 10.33 -18.00 -15.08
N TYR A 458 10.08 -16.72 -14.77
CA TYR A 458 10.73 -16.12 -13.61
C TYR A 458 10.28 -16.81 -12.32
N PHE A 459 11.24 -17.16 -11.47
CA PHE A 459 11.06 -17.67 -10.13
C PHE A 459 11.82 -16.79 -9.15
N GLY A 460 11.11 -16.10 -8.26
CA GLY A 460 11.75 -15.20 -7.31
C GLY A 460 10.87 -14.05 -6.88
N THR A 461 11.47 -12.89 -6.64
CA THR A 461 10.81 -11.72 -6.07
C THR A 461 11.30 -10.42 -6.69
N PHE A 462 10.52 -9.35 -6.56
CA PHE A 462 10.87 -8.01 -7.04
C PHE A 462 10.74 -6.98 -5.93
N ALA A 463 11.40 -5.85 -6.09
CA ALA A 463 11.22 -4.70 -5.22
C ALA A 463 9.77 -4.21 -5.21
N ALA A 464 9.38 -3.47 -4.18
CA ALA A 464 8.06 -2.83 -4.11
C ALA A 464 7.86 -1.76 -5.19
N GLY A 465 8.96 -1.30 -5.78
CA GLY A 465 9.01 -0.03 -6.46
C GLY A 465 10.05 0.05 -7.56
N VAL A 466 10.08 1.23 -8.18
CA VAL A 466 11.08 1.59 -9.18
C VAL A 466 12.11 2.50 -8.52
N TYR A 467 13.38 2.18 -8.73
CA TYR A 467 14.49 3.05 -8.36
C TYR A 467 14.85 3.95 -9.54
N GLN A 468 14.71 5.27 -9.37
CA GLN A 468 15.19 6.25 -10.34
C GLN A 468 16.64 6.59 -9.99
N THR A 469 17.60 6.19 -10.81
CA THR A 469 19.00 6.59 -10.59
C THR A 469 19.19 8.08 -10.85
N LYS A 470 20.14 8.70 -10.12
CA LYS A 470 20.52 10.10 -10.39
C LYS A 470 21.02 10.29 -11.81
N THR A 471 20.71 11.43 -12.38
CA THR A 471 21.30 11.88 -13.63
C THR A 471 22.77 12.24 -13.41
N PRO A 472 23.64 12.05 -14.43
CA PRO A 472 25.03 12.46 -14.32
C PRO A 472 25.09 13.99 -14.19
N ASP A 473 25.89 14.48 -13.25
CA ASP A 473 26.27 15.88 -13.28
C ASP A 473 27.12 16.12 -14.53
N THR A 474 26.68 17.04 -15.38
CA THR A 474 27.36 17.40 -16.65
C THR A 474 27.86 18.84 -16.65
N THR A 475 27.73 19.54 -15.53
CA THR A 475 28.12 20.94 -15.39
C THR A 475 29.56 21.00 -14.92
N ALA A 476 30.41 21.73 -15.65
CA ALA A 476 31.78 21.96 -15.19
C ALA A 476 31.82 23.00 -14.05
N PRO A 477 32.73 22.88 -13.08
CA PRO A 477 32.77 23.77 -11.92
C PRO A 477 33.11 25.21 -12.33
N GLU A 478 32.47 26.22 -11.70
CA GLU A 478 32.85 27.62 -11.87
C GLU A 478 34.09 27.93 -11.00
N VAL A 479 35.23 28.12 -11.66
CA VAL A 479 36.52 28.30 -10.96
C VAL A 479 36.99 29.75 -10.94
N LYS A 480 37.34 30.23 -9.74
CA LYS A 480 37.97 31.53 -9.48
C LYS A 480 39.41 31.34 -9.03
N VAL A 481 40.33 32.05 -9.68
CA VAL A 481 41.76 32.09 -9.31
C VAL A 481 42.07 33.43 -8.65
N SER A 482 42.68 33.38 -7.46
CA SER A 482 43.14 34.57 -6.74
C SER A 482 44.60 34.43 -6.32
N TYR A 483 45.27 35.58 -6.15
CA TYR A 483 46.69 35.67 -5.86
C TYR A 483 46.89 36.42 -4.54
N SER A 484 47.87 36.02 -3.73
CA SER A 484 48.22 36.73 -2.50
C SER A 484 48.69 38.16 -2.75
N THR A 485 49.33 38.40 -3.91
CA THR A 485 49.70 39.73 -4.41
C THR A 485 49.89 39.70 -5.92
N VAL A 486 49.58 40.82 -6.58
CA VAL A 486 49.91 41.09 -7.99
C VAL A 486 51.06 42.09 -8.14
N ASP A 487 51.47 42.72 -7.04
CA ASP A 487 52.60 43.66 -7.00
C ASP A 487 53.93 42.90 -7.00
N LYS A 488 55.02 43.57 -7.40
CA LYS A 488 56.36 42.98 -7.40
C LYS A 488 56.74 42.51 -5.99
N THR A 489 57.23 41.28 -5.89
CA THR A 489 57.60 40.67 -4.61
C THR A 489 58.91 39.89 -4.75
N GLU A 490 59.72 39.89 -3.69
CA GLU A 490 60.89 39.02 -3.55
C GLU A 490 60.54 37.68 -2.87
N GLY A 491 59.33 37.57 -2.29
CA GLY A 491 58.80 36.37 -1.64
C GLY A 491 57.88 35.55 -2.55
N PRO A 492 57.43 34.36 -2.11
CA PRO A 492 56.53 33.51 -2.89
C PRO A 492 55.16 34.17 -3.12
N VAL A 493 54.52 33.83 -4.23
CA VAL A 493 53.12 34.18 -4.53
C VAL A 493 52.26 32.95 -4.30
N THR A 494 51.30 33.05 -3.38
CA THR A 494 50.31 32.00 -3.14
C THR A 494 49.15 32.19 -4.09
N VAL A 495 48.87 31.18 -4.90
CA VAL A 495 47.68 31.14 -5.75
C VAL A 495 46.62 30.28 -5.06
N THR A 496 45.38 30.75 -5.08
CA THR A 496 44.22 30.05 -4.54
C THR A 496 43.20 29.81 -5.64
N ILE A 497 42.83 28.55 -5.83
CA ILE A 497 41.73 28.10 -6.67
C ILE A 497 40.51 27.91 -5.77
N THR A 498 39.37 28.46 -6.17
CA THR A 498 38.09 28.31 -5.48
C THR A 498 37.03 27.95 -6.51
N ALA A 499 36.37 26.81 -6.32
CA ALA A 499 35.22 26.37 -7.09
C ALA A 499 33.92 26.65 -6.33
N ASP A 500 32.80 26.69 -7.04
CA ASP A 500 31.44 26.76 -6.49
C ASP A 500 30.95 25.41 -5.96
N GLU A 501 31.58 24.31 -6.36
CA GLU A 501 31.27 22.94 -5.93
C GLU A 501 32.53 22.14 -5.51
N PRO A 502 32.37 20.95 -4.88
CA PRO A 502 33.48 20.10 -4.50
C PRO A 502 34.34 19.62 -5.68
N ILE A 503 35.66 19.76 -5.55
CA ILE A 503 36.64 19.43 -6.59
C ILE A 503 37.60 18.33 -6.17
N GLN A 504 38.17 17.62 -7.15
CA GLN A 504 39.23 16.63 -6.95
C GLN A 504 40.56 17.27 -6.56
N ASP A 505 41.47 16.47 -6.00
CA ASP A 505 42.83 16.93 -5.68
C ASP A 505 43.66 17.12 -6.96
N ILE A 506 44.38 18.23 -7.04
CA ILE A 506 45.28 18.54 -8.15
C ILE A 506 46.72 18.29 -7.68
N PRO A 507 47.52 17.47 -8.41
CA PRO A 507 48.91 17.21 -8.04
C PRO A 507 49.73 18.48 -7.82
N GLY A 508 50.37 18.58 -6.65
CA GLY A 508 51.19 19.74 -6.27
C GLY A 508 50.42 20.93 -5.69
N TRP A 509 49.10 20.83 -5.55
CA TRP A 509 48.26 21.78 -4.81
C TRP A 509 47.91 21.24 -3.42
N THR A 510 47.72 22.14 -2.46
CA THR A 510 47.37 21.85 -1.07
C THR A 510 45.88 22.10 -0.84
N ARG A 511 45.15 21.10 -0.36
CA ARG A 511 43.73 21.17 0.01
C ARG A 511 43.50 22.06 1.22
N VAL A 512 42.58 23.02 1.10
CA VAL A 512 42.13 23.90 2.19
C VAL A 512 40.70 23.53 2.63
N SER A 513 39.82 23.24 1.67
CA SER A 513 38.46 22.72 1.90
C SER A 513 37.98 21.95 0.65
N GLU A 514 36.80 21.33 0.71
CA GLU A 514 36.19 20.58 -0.39
C GLU A 514 36.19 21.32 -1.76
N ASN A 515 36.15 22.65 -1.76
CA ASN A 515 36.07 23.46 -2.98
C ASN A 515 37.31 24.37 -3.17
N VAL A 516 38.36 24.25 -2.33
CA VAL A 516 39.48 25.21 -2.30
C VAL A 516 40.85 24.52 -2.24
N LEU A 517 41.72 24.90 -3.17
CA LEU A 517 43.11 24.45 -3.30
C LEU A 517 44.08 25.63 -3.33
N LYS A 518 45.30 25.46 -2.80
CA LYS A 518 46.37 26.48 -2.81
C LYS A 518 47.72 25.95 -3.25
N LYS A 519 48.53 26.78 -3.89
CA LYS A 519 49.92 26.46 -4.26
C LYS A 519 50.79 27.70 -4.17
N ASP A 520 51.99 27.53 -3.62
CA ASP A 520 53.00 28.59 -3.53
C ASP A 520 53.97 28.52 -4.72
N TYR A 521 54.16 29.66 -5.38
CA TYR A 521 55.11 29.81 -6.48
C TYR A 521 56.30 30.62 -6.02
N THR A 522 57.50 30.08 -6.20
CA THR A 522 58.78 30.74 -5.88
C THR A 522 59.51 31.30 -7.11
N ALA A 523 58.93 31.11 -8.30
CA ALA A 523 59.44 31.63 -9.57
C ALA A 523 58.28 31.97 -10.51
N ASN A 524 58.51 32.92 -11.42
CA ASN A 524 57.52 33.29 -12.42
C ASN A 524 57.20 32.08 -13.33
N THR A 525 55.92 31.83 -13.54
CA THR A 525 55.42 30.71 -14.32
C THR A 525 54.12 31.06 -15.02
N ASN A 526 53.79 30.31 -16.06
CA ASN A 526 52.49 30.29 -16.69
C ASN A 526 52.13 28.82 -16.93
N GLU A 527 51.07 28.34 -16.29
CA GLU A 527 50.56 26.99 -16.46
C GLU A 527 49.03 26.99 -16.60
N SER A 528 48.53 26.01 -17.35
CA SER A 528 47.10 25.69 -17.40
C SER A 528 46.83 24.57 -16.41
N ILE A 529 45.78 24.72 -15.62
CA ILE A 529 45.37 23.77 -14.59
C ILE A 529 43.97 23.28 -14.94
N ASP A 530 43.82 21.97 -15.08
CA ASP A 530 42.51 21.33 -15.20
C ASP A 530 41.95 21.11 -13.79
N VAL A 531 40.81 21.73 -13.52
CA VAL A 531 40.07 21.58 -12.26
C VAL A 531 38.86 20.72 -12.53
N LEU A 532 38.83 19.53 -11.92
CA LEU A 532 37.73 18.59 -12.05
C LEU A 532 36.84 18.65 -10.80
N ASP A 533 35.54 18.68 -10.99
CA ASP A 533 34.59 18.38 -9.92
C ASP A 533 34.65 16.89 -9.50
N LEU A 534 33.82 16.47 -8.55
CA LEU A 534 33.73 15.06 -8.16
C LEU A 534 33.11 14.15 -9.24
N ALA A 535 32.36 14.70 -10.19
CA ALA A 535 31.74 13.98 -11.30
C ALA A 535 32.68 13.80 -12.52
N GLY A 536 33.82 14.50 -12.55
CA GLY A 536 34.79 14.49 -13.63
C GLY A 536 34.63 15.61 -14.66
N ASN A 537 33.69 16.55 -14.48
CA ASN A 537 33.56 17.70 -15.38
C ASN A 537 34.72 18.66 -15.16
N VAL A 538 35.27 19.20 -16.25
CA VAL A 538 36.55 19.92 -16.24
C VAL A 538 36.40 21.39 -16.60
N THR A 539 37.00 22.25 -15.78
CA THR A 539 37.27 23.65 -16.10
C THR A 539 38.77 23.90 -16.12
N THR A 540 39.31 24.25 -17.28
CA THR A 540 40.72 24.63 -17.41
C THR A 540 40.92 26.10 -17.09
N VAL A 541 41.75 26.42 -16.10
CA VAL A 541 42.12 27.79 -15.72
C VAL A 541 43.59 28.08 -15.98
N SER A 542 43.91 29.31 -16.39
CA SER A 542 45.30 29.76 -16.54
C SER A 542 45.79 30.43 -15.26
N VAL A 543 46.91 29.94 -14.73
CA VAL A 543 47.63 30.54 -13.60
C VAL A 543 48.88 31.21 -14.16
N THR A 544 48.96 32.54 -14.02
CA THR A 544 50.13 33.33 -14.46
C THR A 544 50.72 34.10 -13.29
N VAL A 545 51.93 33.74 -12.88
CA VAL A 545 52.74 34.46 -11.89
C VAL A 545 53.91 35.10 -12.61
N SER A 546 53.97 36.44 -12.64
CA SER A 546 55.00 37.19 -13.37
C SER A 546 55.66 38.33 -12.56
N ASN A 547 55.32 38.43 -11.28
CA ASN A 547 55.69 39.51 -10.37
C ASN A 547 56.79 39.13 -9.35
N ILE A 548 57.34 37.92 -9.40
CA ILE A 548 58.44 37.51 -8.53
C ILE A 548 59.76 38.03 -9.11
N VAL A 549 60.40 38.93 -8.37
CA VAL A 549 61.71 39.49 -8.72
C VAL A 549 62.79 38.78 -7.91
N LYS A 550 63.95 38.53 -8.54
CA LYS A 550 65.10 38.00 -7.81
C LYS A 550 65.61 39.07 -6.84
N PRO A 551 66.05 38.69 -5.62
CA PRO A 551 66.72 39.61 -4.73
C PRO A 551 67.86 40.29 -5.48
N SER A 552 67.83 41.62 -5.51
CA SER A 552 68.96 42.39 -5.99
C SER A 552 70.04 42.27 -4.93
N ASP A 553 71.20 41.72 -5.29
CA ASP A 553 72.36 41.56 -4.41
C ASP A 553 72.70 42.91 -3.72
N PRO A 554 72.52 43.08 -2.40
CA PRO A 554 72.63 44.38 -1.76
C PRO A 554 74.09 44.64 -1.38
N SER A 555 74.89 45.10 -2.33
CA SER A 555 76.16 45.76 -2.05
C SER A 555 75.95 47.28 -2.01
N GLY A 556 75.81 47.86 -0.81
CA GLY A 556 75.84 49.32 -0.67
C GLY A 556 75.44 49.87 0.71
N THR A 557 76.47 50.12 1.52
CA THR A 557 76.54 50.78 2.84
C THR A 557 75.74 52.07 3.09
N GLY A 558 75.34 52.23 4.37
CA GLY A 558 75.04 53.50 5.08
C GLY A 558 73.54 53.66 5.35
N GLY A 559 73.00 53.57 6.57
CA GLY A 559 73.51 53.91 7.88
C GLY A 559 72.74 55.12 8.39
N ASP A 560 71.59 54.93 9.05
CA ASP A 560 71.26 55.75 10.22
C ASP A 560 70.16 55.14 11.10
N LYS A 561 70.26 55.46 12.39
CA LYS A 561 69.51 54.91 13.51
C LYS A 561 68.15 55.59 13.63
N ASN A 562 67.09 54.83 13.94
CA ASN A 562 66.31 55.14 15.14
C ASN A 562 65.37 54.02 15.60
N GLN A 563 65.20 54.05 16.91
CA GLN A 563 64.65 53.09 17.84
C GLN A 563 63.14 53.29 18.01
N GLY A 564 62.37 52.21 18.17
CA GLY A 564 60.95 52.27 18.49
C GLY A 564 60.31 50.89 18.66
N THR A 565 60.38 50.36 19.87
CA THR A 565 59.68 49.17 20.37
C THR A 565 58.19 49.45 20.57
N ASP A 566 57.31 48.48 20.29
CA ASP A 566 56.29 48.04 21.25
C ASP A 566 55.56 46.76 20.83
N THR A 567 54.94 46.12 21.83
CA THR A 567 54.70 44.68 21.96
C THR A 567 53.19 44.39 22.16
N LYS A 568 52.77 43.13 21.87
CA LYS A 568 51.57 42.40 22.40
C LYS A 568 50.19 42.86 21.87
N LYS A 569 49.12 42.04 21.80
CA LYS A 569 48.78 40.72 22.36
C LYS A 569 47.55 40.11 21.63
N GLU A 570 47.37 38.80 21.80
CA GLU A 570 46.17 37.97 21.55
C GLU A 570 44.88 38.48 22.21
N ASP A 571 43.72 38.03 21.70
CA ASP A 571 42.77 37.27 22.55
C ASP A 571 41.74 36.45 21.75
N SER A 572 41.50 35.25 22.27
CA SER A 572 40.53 34.22 21.92
C SER A 572 39.09 34.52 22.37
N LYS A 573 38.07 33.90 21.76
CA LYS A 573 36.84 33.52 22.50
C LYS A 573 36.04 32.37 21.85
N LYS A 574 35.70 31.40 22.69
CA LYS A 574 34.78 30.25 22.53
C LYS A 574 33.41 30.61 23.14
N THR A 575 32.30 29.98 22.69
CA THR A 575 31.18 29.59 23.58
C THR A 575 30.26 28.52 22.97
N ASP A 576 29.79 27.62 23.84
CA ASP A 576 28.96 26.42 23.67
C ASP A 576 27.44 26.70 23.59
N GLY A 577 26.63 25.68 23.23
CA GLY A 577 25.47 25.26 24.06
C GLY A 577 24.05 25.13 23.47
N THR A 578 23.64 23.89 23.14
CA THR A 578 22.39 23.15 23.52
C THR A 578 20.99 23.83 23.59
N ASN A 579 19.94 23.24 22.97
CA ASN A 579 18.97 22.33 23.62
C ASN A 579 17.76 21.88 22.76
N THR A 580 17.22 20.73 23.19
CA THR A 580 16.04 19.91 22.86
C THR A 580 14.67 20.57 22.66
N GLY A 581 13.79 19.89 21.89
CA GLY A 581 12.33 20.10 21.90
C GLY A 581 11.56 18.81 21.58
N VAL A 582 10.91 18.25 22.61
CA VAL A 582 9.95 17.15 22.59
C VAL A 582 8.56 17.71 22.25
N PHE A 583 7.78 17.04 21.39
CA PHE A 583 6.35 17.31 21.22
C PHE A 583 5.56 16.00 21.33
N VAL A 584 4.66 15.93 22.31
CA VAL A 584 3.65 14.89 22.49
C VAL A 584 2.30 15.57 22.24
N GLY A 585 1.56 15.12 21.23
CA GLY A 585 0.23 15.63 20.89
C GLY A 585 -0.83 14.61 21.29
N THR A 586 -1.54 14.89 22.38
CA THR A 586 -2.74 14.19 22.85
C THR A 586 -3.99 14.66 22.10
N GLY A 587 -4.86 13.73 21.73
CA GLY A 587 -6.26 13.96 21.32
C GLY A 587 -6.75 12.77 20.50
N LEU A 588 -7.97 12.25 20.62
CA LEU A 588 -9.16 12.62 21.37
C LEU A 588 -10.08 11.39 21.27
N PHE A 589 -10.31 10.67 22.36
CA PHE A 589 -11.27 9.55 22.36
C PHE A 589 -12.69 10.09 22.48
N ALA A 590 -13.50 9.85 21.45
CA ALA A 590 -14.94 10.02 21.50
C ALA A 590 -15.61 8.92 20.66
N GLY A 591 -16.21 7.95 21.33
CA GLY A 591 -17.37 7.23 20.78
C GLY A 591 -17.36 5.72 20.93
N SER A 592 -17.97 5.17 21.99
CA SER A 592 -18.58 3.83 21.96
C SER A 592 -19.53 3.57 23.15
N ALA A 593 -20.44 4.51 23.46
CA ALA A 593 -21.50 4.24 24.45
C ALA A 593 -22.76 3.57 23.85
N THR A 594 -22.81 3.34 22.54
CA THR A 594 -24.06 2.98 21.83
C THR A 594 -24.29 1.47 21.67
N ALA A 595 -23.25 0.64 21.67
CA ALA A 595 -23.37 -0.80 21.38
C ALA A 595 -23.90 -1.64 22.56
N ALA A 596 -23.58 -1.27 23.81
CA ALA A 596 -24.01 -2.00 25.00
C ALA A 596 -25.54 -2.01 25.17
N ALA A 597 -26.22 -0.96 24.69
CA ALA A 597 -27.68 -0.86 24.74
C ALA A 597 -28.38 -1.82 23.76
N ALA A 598 -27.80 -2.09 22.58
CA ALA A 598 -28.40 -2.96 21.57
C ALA A 598 -28.32 -4.45 21.96
N GLY A 599 -27.13 -4.94 22.32
CA GLY A 599 -26.93 -6.34 22.72
C GLY A 599 -27.70 -6.73 23.98
N ALA A 600 -27.79 -5.83 24.97
CA ALA A 600 -28.57 -6.06 26.19
C ALA A 600 -30.09 -6.08 25.94
N SER A 601 -30.58 -5.26 25.00
CA SER A 601 -32.00 -5.20 24.64
C SER A 601 -32.47 -6.46 23.93
N LEU A 602 -31.65 -7.02 23.02
CA LEU A 602 -31.99 -8.27 22.35
C LEU A 602 -31.89 -9.48 23.30
N LEU A 603 -30.87 -9.57 24.15
CA LEU A 603 -30.79 -10.60 25.20
C LEU A 603 -32.02 -10.58 26.13
N ALA A 604 -32.50 -9.38 26.48
CA ALA A 604 -33.72 -9.22 27.26
C ALA A 604 -34.97 -9.66 26.46
N PHE A 605 -35.04 -9.35 25.16
CA PHE A 605 -36.10 -9.81 24.26
C PHE A 605 -36.13 -11.34 24.12
N LEU A 606 -34.98 -11.99 23.88
CA LEU A 606 -34.84 -13.45 23.76
C LEU A 606 -35.20 -14.15 25.08
N LYS A 607 -34.75 -13.62 26.23
CA LYS A 607 -35.07 -14.20 27.56
C LYS A 607 -36.55 -14.07 27.95
N LYS A 608 -37.27 -13.08 27.45
CA LYS A 608 -38.68 -12.84 27.80
C LYS A 608 -39.65 -13.84 27.14
N ARG A 609 -39.22 -14.56 26.10
CA ARG A 609 -40.04 -15.55 25.36
C ARG A 609 -39.77 -17.02 25.71
N LYS A 610 -38.72 -17.33 26.49
CA LYS A 610 -38.49 -18.68 27.06
C LYS A 610 -39.41 -18.99 28.26
N LYS A 611 -40.45 -18.19 28.52
CA LYS A 611 -41.41 -18.37 29.62
C LYS A 611 -42.85 -18.44 29.15
#